data_AF-A0A844IXC4-F1
#
_entry.id   AF-A0A844IXC4-F1
#
_cell.length_a   1.000
_cell.length_b   1.000
_cell.length_c   1.000
_cell.angle_alpha   90.00
_cell.angle_beta   90.00
_cell.angle_gamma   90.00
#
_symmetry.space_group_name_H-M   'P 1'
#
loop_
_entity.id
_entity.type
_entity.pdbx_description
1 polymer ?
#
loop_
_entity_poly.entity_id
_entity_poly.type
_entity_poly.pdbx_seq_one_letter_code
_entity_poly.pdbx_strand_id
1 'polypeptide(L)'
;MLTKRKSRTIAAILAFSGTLTISGLHKFYLGQPLWGILYVLLSWTPIPKVACAIEGVWYLTQDEETFDRYFNLGESVMKVSTQVGNQVESVANALRELEALRQDGLISEYEFEQKRRQMLDQI
;
A
#
# COMPACT_ATOMS: atom_id res chain seq x y z
N MET A 1 10.06 -5.72 -7.12
CA MET A 1 8.76 -5.38 -7.73
C MET A 1 8.63 -3.87 -7.82
N LEU A 2 8.54 -3.32 -9.04
CA LEU A 2 8.42 -1.88 -9.28
C LEU A 2 7.06 -1.40 -8.75
N THR A 3 7.02 -0.83 -7.54
CA THR A 3 5.81 -0.19 -7.03
C THR A 3 5.58 1.08 -7.84
N LYS A 4 4.65 1.02 -8.78
CA LYS A 4 4.28 2.17 -9.61
C LYS A 4 3.43 3.09 -8.75
N ARG A 5 4.05 4.15 -8.21
CA ARG A 5 3.32 5.22 -7.49
C ARG A 5 2.14 5.69 -8.34
N LYS A 6 0.99 5.88 -7.70
CA LYS A 6 -0.17 6.46 -8.39
C LYS A 6 0.18 7.88 -8.80
N SER A 7 0.00 8.20 -10.08
CA SER A 7 0.32 9.52 -10.61
C SER A 7 -0.90 10.42 -10.54
N ARG A 8 -0.72 11.60 -9.94
CA ARG A 8 -1.70 12.68 -9.91
C ARG A 8 -2.21 13.04 -11.31
N THR A 9 -1.31 13.12 -12.29
CA THR A 9 -1.65 13.45 -13.68
C THR A 9 -2.57 12.39 -14.29
N ILE A 10 -2.31 11.10 -14.03
CA ILE A 10 -3.18 10.01 -14.50
C ILE A 10 -4.56 10.10 -13.83
N ALA A 11 -4.61 10.38 -12.52
CA ALA A 11 -5.87 10.55 -11.80
C ALA A 11 -6.70 11.72 -12.35
N ALA A 12 -6.07 12.86 -12.66
CA ALA A 12 -6.73 14.02 -13.27
C ALA A 12 -7.25 13.71 -14.68
N ILE A 13 -6.43 13.09 -15.53
CA ILE A 13 -6.84 12.68 -16.89
C ILE A 13 -8.02 11.71 -16.84
N LEU A 14 -8.00 10.73 -15.92
CA LEU A 14 -9.12 9.81 -15.73
C LEU A 14 -10.39 10.53 -15.24
N ALA A 15 -10.25 11.52 -14.35
CA ALA A 15 -11.39 12.29 -13.85
C ALA A 15 -12.05 13.10 -14.98
N PHE A 16 -11.25 13.76 -15.81
CA PHE A 16 -11.75 14.48 -16.99
C PHE A 16 -12.35 13.52 -18.03
N SER A 17 -11.69 12.40 -18.33
CA SER A 17 -12.22 11.38 -19.24
C SER A 17 -13.55 10.80 -18.75
N GLY A 18 -13.73 10.66 -17.44
CA GLY A 18 -14.98 10.18 -16.83
C GLY A 18 -16.17 11.14 -16.98
N THR A 19 -15.92 12.39 -17.39
CA THR A 19 -17.00 13.35 -17.72
C THR A 19 -17.69 12.98 -19.04
N LEU A 20 -16.97 12.34 -19.96
CA LEU A 20 -17.42 11.98 -21.31
C LEU A 20 -17.89 10.52 -21.43
N THR A 21 -17.29 9.61 -20.66
CA THR A 21 -17.56 8.16 -20.74
C THR A 21 -18.33 7.65 -19.52
N ILE A 22 -17.61 7.07 -18.56
CA ILE A 22 -18.13 6.47 -17.34
C ILE A 22 -17.56 7.27 -16.16
N SER A 23 -18.45 7.88 -15.39
CA SER A 23 -18.06 8.66 -14.20
C SER A 23 -17.55 7.73 -13.09
N GLY A 24 -16.48 8.14 -12.39
CA GLY A 24 -15.95 7.43 -11.22
C GLY A 24 -14.70 6.56 -11.45
N LEU A 25 -14.21 6.41 -12.70
CA LEU A 25 -13.00 5.60 -12.98
C LEU A 25 -11.76 6.08 -12.20
N HIS A 26 -11.63 7.39 -11.99
CA HIS A 26 -10.52 7.95 -11.22
C HIS A 26 -10.58 7.54 -9.74
N LYS A 27 -11.76 7.34 -9.15
CA LYS A 27 -11.91 6.82 -7.77
C LYS A 27 -11.41 5.38 -7.66
N PHE A 28 -11.66 4.55 -8.68
CA PHE A 28 -11.11 3.19 -8.74
C PHE A 28 -9.58 3.24 -8.84
N TYR A 29 -9.02 4.12 -9.68
CA TYR A 29 -7.57 4.31 -9.77
C TYR A 29 -6.95 4.73 -8.43
N LEU A 30 -7.61 5.62 -7.70
CA LEU A 30 -7.19 6.12 -6.38
C LEU A 30 -7.35 5.10 -5.24
N GLY A 31 -7.91 3.90 -5.50
CA GLY A 31 -8.11 2.86 -4.48
C GLY A 31 -9.36 3.06 -3.62
N GLN A 32 -10.35 3.81 -4.12
CA GLN A 32 -11.62 4.07 -3.44
C GLN A 32 -12.79 3.39 -4.19
N PRO A 33 -12.89 2.05 -4.17
CA PRO A 33 -13.86 1.31 -4.99
C PRO A 33 -15.32 1.57 -4.58
N LEU A 34 -15.59 1.79 -3.29
CA LEU A 34 -16.93 2.14 -2.79
C LEU A 34 -17.44 3.45 -3.42
N TRP A 35 -16.59 4.47 -3.47
CA TRP A 35 -16.93 5.75 -4.12
C TRP A 35 -17.03 5.61 -5.64
N GLY A 36 -16.17 4.81 -6.25
CA GLY A 36 -16.25 4.48 -7.68
C GLY A 36 -17.59 3.83 -8.04
N ILE A 37 -18.03 2.82 -7.28
CA ILE A 37 -19.32 2.15 -7.47
C ILE A 37 -20.47 3.14 -7.28
N LEU A 38 -20.42 4.00 -6.25
CA LEU A 38 -21.45 5.02 -6.04
C LEU A 38 -21.58 5.96 -7.24
N TYR A 39 -20.46 6.40 -7.81
CA TYR A 39 -20.44 7.26 -9.01
C TYR A 39 -20.99 6.55 -10.24
N VAL A 40 -20.68 5.26 -10.41
CA VAL A 40 -21.22 4.44 -11.50
C VAL A 40 -22.72 4.22 -11.35
N LEU A 41 -23.21 3.93 -10.14
CA LEU A 41 -24.65 3.78 -9.88
C LEU A 41 -25.42 5.09 -10.12
N LEU A 42 -24.81 6.22 -9.77
CA LEU A 42 -25.41 7.54 -9.94
C LEU A 42 -25.16 8.15 -11.34
N SER A 43 -24.45 7.43 -12.23
CA SER A 43 -24.03 7.92 -13.55
C SER A 43 -25.16 8.29 -14.51
N TRP A 44 -26.37 7.82 -14.22
CA TRP A 44 -27.60 8.23 -14.91
C TRP A 44 -28.00 9.70 -14.62
N THR A 45 -27.47 10.28 -13.55
CA THR A 45 -27.65 11.71 -13.22
C THR A 45 -26.48 12.55 -13.76
N PRO A 46 -26.67 13.86 -14.01
CA PRO A 46 -25.57 14.75 -14.38
C PRO A 46 -24.63 15.07 -13.20
N ILE A 47 -24.99 14.70 -11.97
CA ILE A 47 -24.28 15.08 -10.73
C ILE A 47 -22.85 14.49 -10.70
N PRO A 48 -22.62 13.17 -10.92
CA PRO A 48 -21.28 12.60 -10.95
C PRO A 48 -20.38 13.20 -12.04
N LYS A 49 -20.94 13.65 -13.17
CA LYS A 49 -20.16 14.27 -14.25
C LYS A 49 -19.57 15.62 -13.82
N VAL A 50 -20.38 16.45 -13.17
CA VAL A 50 -19.91 17.73 -12.61
C VAL A 50 -18.91 17.49 -11.48
N ALA A 51 -19.18 16.53 -10.59
CA ALA A 51 -18.26 16.17 -9.52
C ALA A 51 -16.91 15.68 -10.05
N CYS A 52 -16.89 14.85 -11.11
CA CYS A 52 -15.68 14.42 -11.80
C CYS A 52 -14.86 15.61 -12.32
N ALA A 53 -15.50 16.62 -12.93
CA ALA A 53 -14.81 17.79 -13.45
C ALA A 53 -14.19 18.64 -12.32
N ILE A 54 -14.93 18.89 -11.24
CA ILE A 54 -14.44 19.63 -10.07
C ILE A 54 -13.27 18.88 -9.42
N GLU A 55 -13.41 17.56 -9.22
CA GLU A 55 -12.34 16.75 -8.66
C GLU A 55 -11.11 16.68 -9.57
N GLY A 56 -11.29 16.63 -10.89
CA GLY A 56 -10.19 16.68 -11.85
C GLY A 56 -9.37 17.96 -11.73
N VAL A 57 -10.03 19.11 -11.59
CA VAL A 57 -9.36 20.40 -11.32
C VAL A 57 -8.68 20.37 -9.95
N TRP A 58 -9.39 19.88 -8.91
CA TRP A 58 -8.84 19.78 -7.56
C TRP A 58 -7.54 18.96 -7.54
N TYR A 59 -7.51 17.78 -8.16
CA TYR A 59 -6.31 16.96 -8.26
C TYR A 59 -5.18 17.65 -9.03
N LEU A 60 -5.50 18.46 -10.05
CA LEU A 60 -4.48 19.20 -10.79
C LEU A 60 -3.87 20.33 -9.95
N THR A 61 -4.69 21.00 -9.13
CA THR A 61 -4.26 22.09 -8.24
C THR A 61 -3.60 21.62 -6.95
N GLN A 62 -3.82 20.37 -6.55
CA GLN A 62 -3.27 19.80 -5.33
C GLN A 62 -1.80 19.41 -5.51
N ASP A 63 -0.94 19.68 -4.52
CA ASP A 63 0.48 19.30 -4.55
C ASP A 63 0.69 17.77 -4.59
N GLU A 64 1.77 17.32 -5.23
CA GLU A 64 2.14 15.91 -5.37
C GLU A 64 2.42 15.27 -4.01
N GLU A 65 3.06 15.97 -3.08
CA GLU A 65 3.31 15.45 -1.72
C GLU A 65 2.01 15.19 -0.97
N THR A 66 1.05 16.10 -1.12
CA THR A 66 -0.24 15.97 -0.48
C THR A 66 -1.03 14.82 -1.10
N PHE A 67 -0.96 14.65 -2.41
CA PHE A 67 -1.55 13.51 -3.12
C PHE A 67 -0.96 12.16 -2.66
N ASP A 68 0.37 12.06 -2.57
CA ASP A 68 1.06 10.85 -2.11
C ASP A 68 0.62 10.47 -0.68
N ARG A 69 0.48 11.44 0.22
CA ARG A 69 0.00 11.19 1.59
C ARG A 69 -1.44 10.65 1.65
N TYR A 70 -2.34 11.12 0.79
CA TYR A 70 -3.73 10.65 0.83
C TYR A 70 -3.95 9.33 0.10
N PHE A 71 -3.22 9.08 -0.99
CA PHE A 71 -3.53 7.97 -1.90
C PHE A 71 -2.48 6.87 -1.96
N ASN A 72 -1.22 7.15 -1.61
CA ASN A 72 -0.12 6.17 -1.64
C ASN A 72 0.33 5.74 -0.22
N LEU A 73 -0.04 6.47 0.84
CA LEU A 73 0.31 6.12 2.23
C LEU A 73 -0.25 4.76 2.67
N GLY A 74 -1.48 4.42 2.25
CA GLY A 74 -2.10 3.12 2.57
C GLY A 74 -1.34 1.92 1.97
N GLU A 75 -0.77 2.06 0.78
CA GLU A 75 0.08 1.01 0.19
C GLU A 75 1.41 0.87 0.94
N SER A 76 1.97 1.97 1.43
CA SER A 76 3.18 1.96 2.25
C SER A 76 2.95 1.23 3.57
N VAL A 77 1.85 1.52 4.28
CA VAL A 77 1.52 0.87 5.57
C VAL A 77 1.26 -0.63 5.37
N MET A 78 0.51 -1.01 4.33
CA MET A 78 0.24 -2.42 4.04
C MET A 78 1.52 -3.19 3.68
N LYS A 79 2.42 -2.58 2.89
CA LYS A 79 3.73 -3.19 2.59
C LYS A 79 4.61 -3.30 3.82
N VAL A 80 4.66 -2.30 4.68
CA VAL A 80 5.41 -2.38 5.94
C VAL A 80 4.86 -3.51 6.79
N SER A 81 3.54 -3.65 6.90
CA SER A 81 2.92 -4.78 7.62
C SER A 81 3.27 -6.15 7.00
N THR A 82 3.21 -6.30 5.68
CA THR A 82 3.59 -7.55 5.00
C THR A 82 5.09 -7.84 5.13
N GLN A 83 5.94 -6.82 5.03
CA GLN A 83 7.39 -6.95 5.14
C GLN A 83 7.82 -7.28 6.58
N VAL A 84 7.18 -6.69 7.59
CA VAL A 84 7.39 -7.05 9.00
C VAL A 84 6.94 -8.48 9.25
N GLY A 85 5.78 -8.90 8.72
CA GLY A 85 5.33 -10.29 8.81
C GLY A 85 6.34 -11.30 8.25
N ASN A 86 6.86 -11.03 7.03
CA ASN A 86 7.86 -11.90 6.40
C ASN A 86 9.21 -11.91 7.17
N GLN A 87 9.63 -10.77 7.72
CA GLN A 87 10.85 -10.69 8.54
C GLN A 87 10.72 -11.52 9.82
N VAL A 88 9.60 -11.39 10.54
CA VAL A 88 9.31 -12.17 11.76
C VAL A 88 9.27 -13.67 11.46
N GLU A 89 8.68 -14.09 10.34
CA GLU A 89 8.67 -15.50 9.92
C GLU A 89 10.10 -16.03 9.65
N SER A 90 10.92 -15.25 8.96
CA SER A 90 12.31 -15.63 8.68
C SER A 90 13.18 -15.73 9.94
N VAL A 91 12.98 -14.81 10.90
CA VAL A 91 13.67 -14.84 12.20
C VAL A 91 13.19 -16.04 13.02
N ALA A 92 11.89 -16.36 13.00
CA ALA A 92 11.36 -17.52 13.69
C ALA A 92 11.94 -18.84 13.16
N ASN A 93 12.12 -18.97 11.84
CA ASN A 93 12.77 -20.14 11.26
C ASN A 93 14.27 -20.22 11.62
N ALA A 94 14.98 -19.11 11.57
CA ALA A 94 16.39 -19.05 11.97
C ALA A 94 16.59 -19.42 13.46
N LEU A 95 15.68 -18.99 14.34
CA LEU A 95 15.69 -19.37 15.76
C LEU A 95 15.44 -20.86 15.99
N ARG A 96 14.57 -21.49 15.19
CA ARG A 96 14.34 -22.95 15.24
C ARG A 96 15.58 -23.73 14.83
N GLU A 97 16.30 -23.27 13.81
CA GLU A 97 17.54 -23.89 13.34
C GLU A 97 18.67 -23.75 14.38
N LEU A 98 18.81 -22.56 14.98
CA LEU A 98 19.73 -22.33 16.10
C LEU A 98 19.46 -23.26 17.29
N GLU A 99 18.19 -23.48 17.63
CA GLU A 99 17.79 -24.38 18.70
C GLU A 99 18.12 -25.85 18.36
N ALA A 100 17.98 -26.26 17.10
CA ALA A 100 18.39 -27.60 16.65
C ALA A 100 19.90 -27.81 16.79
N LEU A 101 20.71 -26.83 16.35
CA LEU A 101 22.17 -26.89 16.50
C LEU A 101 22.62 -26.97 17.96
N ARG A 102 21.88 -26.31 18.86
CA ARG A 102 22.12 -26.37 20.32
C ARG A 102 21.80 -27.76 20.86
N GLN A 103 20.67 -28.35 20.46
CA GLN A 103 20.27 -29.70 20.88
C GLN A 103 21.23 -30.78 20.38
N ASP A 104 21.79 -30.60 19.18
CA ASP A 104 22.82 -31.48 18.61
C ASP A 104 24.20 -31.31 19.26
N GLY A 105 24.36 -30.32 20.15
CA GLY A 105 25.63 -30.02 20.82
C GLY A 105 26.68 -29.37 19.90
N LEU A 106 26.26 -28.89 18.72
CA LEU A 106 27.14 -28.25 17.72
C LEU A 106 27.51 -26.82 18.09
N ILE A 107 26.69 -26.16 18.92
CA ILE A 107 26.95 -24.83 19.45
C ILE A 107 26.76 -24.82 20.96
N SER A 108 27.51 -23.95 21.64
CA SER A 108 27.36 -23.77 23.09
C SER A 108 26.12 -22.95 23.43
N GLU A 109 25.60 -23.12 24.65
CA GLU A 109 24.47 -22.33 25.19
C GLU A 109 24.77 -20.81 25.13
N TYR A 110 26.02 -20.42 25.37
CA TYR A 110 26.47 -19.03 25.32
C TYR A 110 26.43 -18.46 23.90
N GLU A 111 26.90 -19.21 22.90
CA GLU A 111 26.84 -18.79 21.49
C GLU A 111 25.40 -18.70 20.98
N PHE A 112 24.56 -19.63 21.42
CA PHE A 112 23.13 -19.60 21.15
C PHE A 112 22.48 -18.33 21.72
N GLU A 113 22.73 -17.99 23.00
CA GLU A 113 22.18 -16.79 23.61
C GLU A 113 22.64 -15.50 22.90
N GLN A 114 23.90 -15.43 22.47
CA GLN A 114 24.39 -14.28 21.71
C GLN A 114 23.67 -14.12 20.37
N LYS A 115 23.56 -15.20 19.59
CA LYS A 115 22.92 -15.16 18.27
C LYS A 115 21.42 -14.92 18.36
N ARG A 116 20.74 -15.48 19.36
CA ARG A 116 19.32 -15.22 19.63
C ARG A 116 19.05 -13.75 19.89
N ARG A 117 19.88 -13.08 20.71
CA ARG A 117 19.75 -11.64 21.00
C ARG A 117 19.96 -10.80 19.74
N GLN A 118 20.95 -11.14 18.92
CA GLN A 118 21.20 -10.43 17.67
C GLN A 118 20.02 -10.51 16.69
N MET A 119 19.34 -11.65 16.62
CA MET A 119 18.17 -11.81 15.75
C MET A 119 16.91 -11.11 16.29
N LEU A 120 16.75 -11.03 17.60
CA LEU A 120 15.65 -10.29 18.23
C LEU A 120 15.79 -8.77 18.06
N ASP A 121 17.01 -8.26 17.93
CA ASP A 121 17.29 -6.84 17.70
C ASP A 121 17.02 -6.39 16.24
N GLN A 122 16.85 -7.34 15.31
CA GLN A 122 16.57 -7.08 13.89
C GLN A 122 15.08 -6.99 13.55
N ILE A 123 14.19 -7.25 14.51
CA ILE A 123 12.72 -7.14 14.38
C ILE A 123 12.28 -5.75 14.87
#